data_AF-A0A358DJ85-F1
#
_entry.id   AF-A0A358DJ85-F1
#
_cell.length_a   1.000
_cell.length_b   1.000
_cell.length_c   1.000
_cell.angle_alpha   90.00
_cell.angle_beta   90.00
_cell.angle_gamma   90.00
#
_symmetry.space_group_name_H-M   'P 1'
#
loop_
_entity.id
_entity.type
_entity.pdbx_description
1 polymer ?
#
loop_
_entity_poly.entity_id
_entity_poly.type
_entity_poly.pdbx_seq_one_letter_code
_entity_poly.pdbx_strand_id
1 'polypeptide(L)'
;ERQLMSDVPYGVLLSGGLDSSIISAIARKFAAKRIETGNREEAWWPRLHSFAIGLESSPDLAAARKVASYIGSIHHEIYFTVREGLDALRDVIYHIETYDVTTVRASTPMYLLARYIRSMGVKMVLSGEGADEVFGGYLYFHKAPDAEEFHKET
;
A
#
# COMPACT_ATOMS: atom_id res chain seq x y z
N GLU A 1 3.63 3.69 15.83
CA GLU A 1 4.12 2.67 16.79
C GLU A 1 3.11 1.55 17.01
N ARG A 2 1.89 1.80 17.50
CA ARG A 2 0.88 0.75 17.76
C ARG A 2 0.64 -0.21 16.59
N GLN A 3 0.50 0.31 15.36
CA GLN A 3 0.26 -0.50 14.15
C GLN A 3 1.49 -1.30 13.67
N LEU A 4 2.67 -1.10 14.27
CA LEU A 4 3.91 -1.84 13.95
C LEU A 4 4.16 -2.96 14.96
N MET A 5 3.29 -3.16 15.96
CA MET A 5 3.36 -4.29 16.87
C MET A 5 2.99 -5.58 16.13
N SER A 6 4.00 -6.38 15.78
CA SER A 6 3.79 -7.65 15.10
C SER A 6 4.88 -8.64 15.48
N ASP A 7 4.48 -9.87 15.86
CA ASP A 7 5.40 -10.99 16.12
C ASP A 7 5.81 -11.72 14.83
N VAL A 8 5.40 -11.20 13.66
CA VAL A 8 5.61 -11.81 12.35
C VAL A 8 6.20 -10.80 11.35
N PRO A 9 6.88 -11.26 10.29
CA PRO A 9 7.40 -10.37 9.25
C PRO A 9 6.29 -9.52 8.64
N TYR A 10 6.52 -8.20 8.61
CA TYR A 10 5.62 -7.22 8.03
C TYR A 10 6.29 -6.39 6.93
N GLY A 11 5.48 -5.79 6.07
CA GLY A 11 5.94 -4.88 5.01
C GLY A 11 5.02 -3.67 4.83
N VAL A 12 5.24 -2.92 3.76
CA VAL A 12 4.41 -1.77 3.38
C VAL A 12 4.01 -1.87 1.92
N LEU A 13 2.79 -1.46 1.60
CA LEU A 13 2.35 -1.22 0.23
C LEU A 13 2.82 0.18 -0.18
N LEU A 14 3.44 0.29 -1.35
CA LEU A 14 4.04 1.52 -1.84
C LEU A 14 3.68 1.72 -3.32
N SER A 15 2.69 2.57 -3.58
CA SER A 15 2.28 2.96 -4.93
C SER A 15 3.10 4.12 -5.50
N GLY A 16 3.85 4.83 -4.64
CA GLY A 16 4.51 6.09 -5.01
C GLY A 16 3.64 7.33 -4.89
N GLY A 17 2.34 7.16 -4.61
CA GLY A 17 1.44 8.24 -4.17
C GLY A 17 1.82 8.77 -2.79
N LEU A 18 1.27 9.93 -2.43
CA LEU A 18 1.62 10.64 -1.19
C LEU A 18 1.37 9.78 0.06
N ASP A 19 0.21 9.14 0.15
CA ASP A 19 -0.25 8.48 1.38
C ASP A 19 0.59 7.25 1.70
N SER A 20 0.75 6.38 0.69
CA SER A 20 1.59 5.19 0.81
C SER A 20 3.06 5.55 1.06
N SER A 21 3.54 6.68 0.52
CA SER A 21 4.89 7.19 0.76
C SER A 21 5.09 7.68 2.19
N ILE A 22 4.12 8.42 2.74
CA ILE A 22 4.16 8.89 4.13
C ILE A 22 4.14 7.69 5.08
N ILE A 23 3.24 6.73 4.88
CA ILE A 23 3.16 5.51 5.70
C ILE A 23 4.47 4.74 5.63
N SER A 24 5.04 4.57 4.43
CA SER A 24 6.31 3.84 4.24
C SER A 24 7.50 4.53 4.90
N ALA A 25 7.59 5.87 4.82
CA ALA A 25 8.64 6.65 5.46
C ALA A 25 8.53 6.60 6.99
N ILE A 26 7.32 6.70 7.53
CA ILE A 26 7.05 6.56 8.96
C ILE A 26 7.38 5.14 9.43
N ALA A 27 6.92 4.12 8.70
CA ALA A 27 7.23 2.72 8.99
C ALA A 27 8.74 2.49 9.02
N ARG A 28 9.50 3.05 8.07
CA ARG A 28 10.96 2.95 8.05
C ARG A 28 11.61 3.57 9.28
N LYS A 29 11.16 4.76 9.69
CA LYS A 29 11.67 5.50 10.84
C LYS A 29 11.50 4.72 12.15
N PHE A 30 10.37 4.02 12.31
CA PHE A 30 10.09 3.25 13.51
C PHE A 30 10.61 1.80 13.43
N ALA A 31 10.65 1.19 12.24
CA ALA A 31 11.27 -0.12 12.01
C ALA A 31 12.79 -0.10 12.28
N ALA A 32 13.44 1.06 12.14
CA ALA A 32 14.83 1.24 12.53
C ALA A 32 15.07 1.10 14.05
N LYS A 33 14.02 1.09 14.87
CA LYS A 33 14.12 1.04 16.33
C LYS A 33 13.62 -0.31 16.84
N ARG A 34 14.40 -0.99 17.68
CA ARG A 34 14.01 -2.29 18.26
C ARG A 34 12.84 -2.12 19.24
N ILE A 35 11.71 -2.77 18.96
CA ILE A 35 10.54 -2.78 19.85
C ILE A 35 10.89 -3.49 21.18
N GLU A 36 11.65 -4.59 21.13
CA GLU A 36 12.13 -5.35 22.30
C GLU A 36 12.97 -4.52 23.28
N THR A 37 13.65 -3.47 22.81
CA THR A 37 14.48 -2.58 23.65
C THR A 37 13.81 -1.24 23.93
N GLY A 38 12.49 -1.14 23.72
CA GLY A 38 11.74 0.10 23.95
C GLY A 38 12.17 1.24 23.00
N ASN A 39 12.49 0.90 21.75
CA ASN A 39 12.90 1.83 20.70
C ASN A 39 14.23 2.57 20.96
N ARG A 40 15.11 2.00 21.81
CA ARG A 40 16.38 2.61 22.24
C ARG A 40 17.61 2.19 21.44
N GLU A 41 17.52 1.11 20.67
CA GLU A 41 18.62 0.58 19.86
C GLU A 41 18.24 0.50 18.38
N GLU A 42 19.22 0.67 17.48
CA GLU A 42 19.03 0.45 16.05
C GLU A 42 18.78 -1.04 15.75
N ALA A 43 17.68 -1.34 15.08
CA ALA A 43 17.40 -2.66 14.56
C ALA A 43 18.23 -2.89 13.28
N TRP A 44 19.29 -3.70 13.37
CA TRP A 44 20.02 -4.22 12.20
C TRP A 44 19.10 -5.07 11.30
N TRP A 45 18.10 -5.73 11.92
CA TRP A 45 17.18 -6.67 11.30
C TRP A 45 15.82 -6.60 12.03
N PRO A 46 14.67 -6.75 11.32
CA PRO A 46 14.51 -6.90 9.88
C PRO A 46 14.51 -5.56 9.12
N ARG A 47 15.02 -5.57 7.88
CA ARG A 47 14.90 -4.43 6.95
C ARG A 47 13.45 -4.28 6.49
N LEU A 48 12.99 -3.04 6.27
CA LEU A 48 11.63 -2.80 5.78
C LEU A 48 11.50 -3.26 4.32
N HIS A 49 10.57 -4.17 4.06
CA HIS A 49 10.18 -4.58 2.71
C HIS A 49 9.02 -3.71 2.20
N SER A 50 9.13 -3.20 0.98
CA SER A 50 8.09 -2.42 0.32
C SER A 50 7.62 -3.08 -0.97
N PHE A 51 6.32 -2.97 -1.27
CA PHE A 51 5.64 -3.72 -2.32
C PHE A 51 4.89 -2.79 -3.26
N ALA A 52 5.16 -2.89 -4.55
CA ALA A 52 4.42 -2.19 -5.60
C ALA A 52 3.97 -3.19 -6.66
N ILE A 53 2.78 -2.99 -7.24
CA ILE A 53 2.30 -3.78 -8.37
C ILE A 53 1.87 -2.87 -9.51
N GLY A 54 2.14 -3.29 -10.74
CA GLY A 54 1.70 -2.56 -11.92
C GLY A 54 1.92 -3.34 -13.20
N LEU A 55 1.38 -2.80 -14.30
CA LEU A 55 1.80 -3.22 -15.63
C LEU A 55 3.25 -2.77 -15.89
N GLU A 56 3.90 -3.42 -16.84
CA GLU A 56 5.21 -2.98 -17.32
C GLU A 56 5.15 -1.50 -17.77
N SER A 57 6.16 -0.72 -17.36
CA SER A 57 6.22 0.74 -17.58
C SER A 57 5.15 1.58 -16.87
N SER A 58 4.48 1.06 -15.83
CA SER A 58 3.54 1.85 -15.03
C SER A 58 4.22 3.08 -14.39
N PRO A 59 3.61 4.28 -14.46
CA PRO A 59 4.12 5.46 -13.76
C PRO A 59 4.15 5.27 -12.24
N ASP A 60 3.24 4.47 -11.68
CA ASP A 60 3.20 4.17 -10.25
C ASP A 60 4.45 3.39 -9.81
N LEU A 61 4.89 2.41 -10.60
CA LEU A 61 6.12 1.67 -10.32
C LEU A 61 7.35 2.59 -10.36
N ALA A 62 7.38 3.53 -11.32
CA ALA A 62 8.45 4.51 -11.40
C ALA A 62 8.46 5.47 -10.18
N ALA A 63 7.29 5.88 -9.68
CA ALA A 63 7.16 6.69 -8.48
C ALA A 63 7.54 5.90 -7.22
N ALA A 64 7.03 4.68 -7.07
CA ALA A 64 7.33 3.77 -5.96
C ALA A 64 8.84 3.52 -5.84
N ARG A 65 9.53 3.28 -6.97
CA ARG A 65 10.99 3.10 -7.01
C ARG A 65 11.75 4.30 -6.45
N LYS A 66 11.32 5.52 -6.80
CA LYS A 66 11.95 6.76 -6.28
C LYS A 66 11.82 6.84 -4.76
N VAL A 67 10.62 6.57 -4.24
CA VAL A 67 10.36 6.61 -2.80
C VAL A 67 11.12 5.51 -2.07
N ALA A 68 11.11 4.29 -2.62
CA ALA A 68 11.82 3.15 -2.05
C ALA A 68 13.33 3.39 -1.96
N SER A 69 13.91 4.01 -3.00
CA SER A 69 15.32 4.41 -3.02
C SER A 69 15.61 5.47 -1.96
N TYR A 70 14.71 6.44 -1.78
CA TYR A 70 14.85 7.50 -0.78
C TYR A 70 14.80 6.96 0.66
N ILE A 71 13.86 6.05 0.96
CA ILE A 71 13.71 5.48 2.32
C ILE A 71 14.65 4.29 2.60
N GLY A 72 15.32 3.77 1.57
CA GLY A 72 16.23 2.63 1.67
C GLY A 72 15.53 1.32 2.06
N SER A 73 14.31 1.09 1.57
CA SER A 73 13.57 -0.16 1.77
C SER A 73 14.05 -1.25 0.79
N ILE A 74 13.89 -2.53 1.15
CA ILE A 74 14.01 -3.63 0.18
C ILE A 74 12.75 -3.62 -0.68
N HIS A 75 12.85 -3.06 -1.89
CA HIS A 75 11.71 -2.86 -2.77
C HIS A 75 11.45 -4.07 -3.65
N HIS A 76 10.18 -4.46 -3.75
CA HIS A 76 9.67 -5.53 -4.60
C HIS A 76 8.68 -4.91 -5.58
N GLU A 77 9.05 -4.92 -6.86
CA GLU A 77 8.16 -4.54 -7.95
C GLU A 77 7.57 -5.81 -8.56
N ILE A 78 6.25 -5.92 -8.48
CA ILE A 78 5.50 -7.03 -9.04
C ILE A 78 4.92 -6.55 -10.35
N TYR A 79 5.22 -7.30 -11.41
CA TYR A 79 4.65 -7.07 -12.72
C TYR A 79 3.55 -8.10 -12.94
N PHE A 80 2.41 -7.65 -13.45
CA PHE A 80 1.36 -8.53 -13.94
C PHE A 80 1.00 -8.15 -15.37
N THR A 81 0.49 -9.12 -16.11
CA THR A 81 -0.02 -8.93 -17.45
C THR A 81 -1.53 -8.70 -17.42
N VAL A 82 -2.06 -8.05 -18.46
CA VAL A 82 -3.51 -7.89 -18.62
C VAL A 82 -4.21 -9.25 -18.60
N ARG A 83 -3.59 -10.29 -19.17
CA ARG A 83 -4.13 -11.65 -19.18
C ARG A 83 -4.25 -12.24 -17.78
N GLU A 84 -3.23 -12.12 -16.95
CA GLU A 84 -3.29 -12.57 -15.54
C GLU A 84 -4.35 -11.80 -14.76
N GLY A 85 -4.52 -10.50 -15.02
CA GLY A 85 -5.60 -9.71 -14.45
C GLY A 85 -6.99 -10.22 -14.85
N LEU A 86 -7.20 -10.51 -16.14
CA LEU A 86 -8.46 -11.05 -16.65
C LEU A 86 -8.76 -12.45 -16.10
N ASP A 87 -7.74 -13.32 -16.05
CA ASP A 87 -7.87 -14.69 -15.55
C ASP A 87 -8.20 -14.70 -14.04
N ALA A 88 -7.75 -13.68 -13.29
CA ALA A 88 -8.03 -13.54 -11.86
C ALA A 88 -9.41 -12.96 -11.53
N LEU A 89 -10.14 -12.36 -12.49
CA LEU A 89 -11.37 -11.60 -12.23
C LEU A 89 -12.42 -12.41 -11.46
N ARG A 90 -12.61 -13.68 -11.81
CA ARG A 90 -13.59 -14.54 -11.17
C ARG A 90 -13.26 -14.75 -9.69
N ASP A 91 -12.00 -15.05 -9.39
CA ASP A 91 -11.54 -15.23 -8.01
C ASP A 91 -11.60 -13.92 -7.24
N VAL A 92 -11.25 -12.80 -7.87
CA VAL A 92 -11.33 -11.47 -7.25
C VAL A 92 -12.77 -11.18 -6.82
N ILE A 93 -13.74 -11.27 -7.76
CA ILE A 93 -15.16 -11.04 -7.47
C ILE A 93 -15.65 -11.95 -6.36
N TYR A 94 -15.22 -13.22 -6.35
CA TYR A 94 -15.55 -14.15 -5.28
C TYR A 94 -15.03 -13.70 -3.92
N HIS A 95 -13.79 -13.18 -3.83
CA HIS A 95 -13.20 -12.76 -2.55
C HIS A 95 -13.72 -11.41 -2.03
N ILE A 96 -14.09 -10.49 -2.93
CA ILE A 96 -14.59 -9.15 -2.54
C ILE A 96 -16.11 -9.11 -2.40
N GLU A 97 -16.82 -10.14 -2.88
CA GLU A 97 -18.28 -10.30 -2.77
C GLU A 97 -19.09 -9.11 -3.33
N THR A 98 -18.54 -8.39 -4.31
CA THR A 98 -19.19 -7.24 -4.95
C THR A 98 -19.00 -7.26 -6.47
N TYR A 99 -19.93 -6.61 -7.16
CA TYR A 99 -19.91 -6.38 -8.60
C TYR A 99 -19.59 -4.92 -8.96
N ASP A 100 -19.32 -4.06 -7.98
CA ASP A 100 -18.96 -2.67 -8.25
C ASP A 100 -17.72 -2.59 -9.15
N VAL A 101 -17.84 -1.83 -10.23
CA VAL A 101 -16.81 -1.77 -11.28
C VAL A 101 -15.52 -1.15 -10.76
N THR A 102 -15.63 -0.11 -9.93
CA THR A 102 -14.46 0.59 -9.38
C THR A 102 -13.73 -0.32 -8.40
N THR A 103 -14.48 -0.98 -7.51
CA THR A 103 -13.91 -1.94 -6.54
C THR A 103 -13.25 -3.11 -7.23
N VAL A 104 -13.87 -3.73 -8.24
CA VAL A 104 -13.29 -4.87 -8.98
C VAL A 104 -11.98 -4.47 -9.68
N ARG A 105 -11.95 -3.29 -10.31
CA ARG A 105 -10.76 -2.79 -11.01
C ARG A 105 -9.59 -2.57 -10.06
N ALA A 106 -9.82 -1.93 -8.91
CA ALA A 106 -8.78 -1.69 -7.91
C ALA A 106 -8.35 -2.98 -7.19
N SER A 107 -9.29 -3.90 -6.95
CA SER A 107 -9.04 -5.13 -6.19
C SER A 107 -8.24 -6.18 -6.96
N THR A 108 -8.31 -6.17 -8.29
CA THR A 108 -7.61 -7.16 -9.13
C THR A 108 -6.08 -7.13 -8.95
N PRO A 109 -5.38 -5.99 -9.12
CA PRO A 109 -3.95 -5.92 -8.83
C PRO A 109 -3.66 -6.16 -7.34
N MET A 110 -4.51 -5.67 -6.42
CA MET A 110 -4.33 -5.92 -4.99
C MET A 110 -4.38 -7.40 -4.62
N TYR A 111 -5.26 -8.17 -5.25
CA TYR A 111 -5.36 -9.61 -5.08
C TYR A 111 -4.09 -10.34 -5.54
N LEU A 112 -3.57 -9.99 -6.72
CA LEU A 112 -2.33 -10.57 -7.25
C LEU A 112 -1.13 -10.22 -6.36
N LEU A 113 -1.07 -8.98 -5.88
CA LEU A 113 -0.03 -8.52 -4.97
C LEU A 113 -0.09 -9.27 -3.63
N ALA A 114 -1.27 -9.45 -3.06
CA ALA A 114 -1.46 -10.19 -1.81
C ALA A 114 -0.97 -11.65 -1.93
N ARG A 115 -1.23 -12.31 -3.06
CA ARG A 115 -0.69 -13.66 -3.35
C ARG A 115 0.84 -13.68 -3.36
N TYR A 116 1.46 -12.69 -4.01
CA TYR A 116 2.91 -12.57 -4.05
C TYR A 116 3.51 -12.32 -2.66
N ILE A 117 2.98 -11.35 -1.90
CA ILE A 117 3.40 -11.03 -0.54
C ILE A 117 3.35 -12.28 0.36
N ARG A 118 2.25 -13.03 0.27
CA ARG A 118 2.06 -14.26 1.04
C ARG A 118 3.09 -15.33 0.66
N SER A 119 3.45 -15.45 -0.62
CA SER A 119 4.46 -16.42 -1.09
C SER A 119 5.85 -16.16 -0.52
N MET A 120 6.15 -14.91 -0.15
CA MET A 120 7.41 -14.53 0.50
C MET A 120 7.39 -14.66 2.02
N GLY A 121 6.30 -15.20 2.60
CA GLY A 121 6.17 -15.38 4.04
C GLY A 121 5.85 -14.11 4.83
N VAL A 122 5.58 -12.99 4.16
CA VAL A 122 5.08 -11.77 4.81
C VAL A 122 3.61 -11.96 5.15
N LYS A 123 3.25 -11.69 6.41
CA LYS A 123 1.90 -11.96 6.93
C LYS A 123 1.07 -10.70 7.19
N MET A 124 1.73 -9.54 7.26
CA MET A 124 1.10 -8.26 7.52
C MET A 124 1.71 -7.18 6.62
N VAL A 125 0.88 -6.28 6.10
CA VAL A 125 1.35 -5.09 5.39
C VAL A 125 0.54 -3.87 5.82
N LEU A 126 1.19 -2.71 5.84
CA LEU A 126 0.52 -1.42 6.03
C LEU A 126 0.18 -0.81 4.67
N SER A 127 -1.00 -0.23 4.55
CA SER A 127 -1.46 0.54 3.38
C SER A 127 -1.70 2.01 3.74
N GLY A 128 -1.83 2.86 2.72
CA GLY A 128 -2.21 4.27 2.85
C GLY A 128 -3.70 4.55 2.57
N GLU A 129 -4.53 3.51 2.53
CA GLU A 129 -5.98 3.64 2.30
C GLU A 129 -6.65 4.48 3.40
N GLY A 130 -7.70 5.22 3.07
CA GLY A 130 -8.43 6.08 4.00
C GLY A 130 -7.93 7.52 4.08
N ALA A 131 -6.76 7.82 3.50
CA ALA A 131 -6.20 9.17 3.55
C ALA A 131 -7.01 10.16 2.71
N ASP A 132 -7.44 9.77 1.52
CA ASP A 132 -8.21 10.62 0.62
C ASP A 132 -9.58 10.98 1.22
N GLU A 133 -10.23 10.06 1.92
CA GLU A 133 -11.50 10.28 2.61
C GLU A 133 -11.34 11.21 3.83
N VAL A 134 -10.28 11.02 4.62
CA VAL A 134 -10.03 11.82 5.82
C VAL A 134 -9.62 13.26 5.48
N PHE A 135 -8.85 13.45 4.41
CA PHE A 135 -8.24 14.73 4.07
C PHE A 135 -8.84 15.40 2.83
N GLY A 136 -9.81 14.77 2.17
CA GLY A 136 -10.42 15.30 0.95
C GLY A 136 -9.50 15.26 -0.27
N GLY A 137 -8.73 14.17 -0.43
CA GLY A 137 -7.70 14.04 -1.47
C GLY A 137 -8.23 13.76 -2.87
N TYR A 138 -9.48 13.31 -2.99
CA TYR A 138 -10.11 13.11 -4.30
C TYR A 138 -10.30 14.42 -5.07
N LEU A 139 -10.04 14.39 -6.39
CA LEU A 139 -10.11 15.58 -7.25
C LEU A 139 -11.46 16.30 -7.22
N TYR A 140 -12.56 15.61 -6.90
CA TYR A 140 -13.89 16.22 -6.81
C TYR A 140 -14.05 17.14 -5.59
N PHE A 141 -13.27 16.94 -4.52
CA PHE A 141 -13.31 17.82 -3.34
C PHE A 141 -12.86 19.25 -3.65
N HIS A 142 -12.08 19.49 -4.70
CA HIS A 142 -11.78 20.83 -5.18
C HIS A 142 -13.02 21.62 -5.66
N LYS A 143 -14.13 20.92 -5.91
CA LYS A 143 -15.40 21.51 -6.33
C LYS A 143 -16.41 21.61 -5.18
N ALA A 144 -16.05 21.22 -3.96
CA ALA A 144 -16.93 21.38 -2.82
C ALA A 144 -17.21 22.88 -2.60
N PRO A 145 -18.47 23.29 -2.53
CA PRO A 145 -18.84 24.71 -2.43
C PRO A 145 -18.48 25.32 -1.07
N ASP A 146 -18.53 24.52 0.00
CA ASP A 146 -18.20 24.90 1.36
C ASP A 146 -17.79 23.67 2.21
N ALA A 147 -17.46 23.91 3.48
CA ALA A 147 -17.01 22.88 4.40
C ALA A 147 -18.11 21.88 4.81
N GLU A 148 -19.39 22.26 4.74
CA GLU A 148 -20.50 21.39 5.12
C GLU A 148 -20.78 20.36 4.02
N GLU A 149 -20.82 20.82 2.77
CA GLU A 149 -20.98 19.94 1.60
C GLU A 149 -19.72 19.09 1.37
N PHE A 150 -18.53 19.61 1.68
CA PHE A 150 -17.30 18.80 1.76
C PHE A 150 -17.45 17.62 2.72
N HIS A 151 -18.05 17.83 3.90
CA HIS A 151 -18.23 16.77 4.89
C HIS A 151 -19.30 15.75 4.50
N LYS A 152 -20.37 16.18 3.82
CA LYS A 152 -21.48 15.30 3.43
C LYS A 152 -21.17 14.39 2.24
N GLU A 153 -20.18 14.75 1.43
CA GLU A 153 -19.83 14.04 0.19
C GLU A 153 -21.04 13.88 -0.76
N THR A 154 -21.91 14.89 -0.80
CA THR A 154 -23.14 14.92 -1.62
C THR A 154 -22.99 15.60 -2.98
#